data_AF-A0A1Y4T083-F1
#
_entry.id   AF-A0A1Y4T083-F1
#
_cell.length_a   1.000
_cell.length_b   1.000
_cell.length_c   1.000
_cell.angle_alpha   90.00
_cell.angle_beta   90.00
_cell.angle_gamma   90.00
#
_symmetry.space_group_name_H-M   'P 1'
#
loop_
_entity.id
_entity.type
_entity.pdbx_description
1 polymer ?
#
loop_
_entity_poly.entity_id
_entity_poly.type
_entity_poly.pdbx_seq_one_letter_code
_entity_poly.pdbx_strand_id
1 'polypeptide(L)'
;MSDFKYLVTVIIPVYNTQDYIEECVLSIENQKMDVSKIEVLLINDGSKDQSGNICENLSKKYANITYICKDNSGVSDTRNIGIQRARGKYIMLLDSDDYLDKKSIKNLVDFFDKHYNEVDLITYPIYWDRNGKISLHGRYSSKNYDKGTGIYDLNQYPHLN
;
A
#
# COMPACT_ATOMS: atom_id res chain seq x y z
N MET A 1 3.05 11.21 -23.38
CA MET A 1 3.10 10.04 -22.46
C MET A 1 3.25 10.63 -21.07
N SER A 2 2.45 10.22 -20.09
CA SER A 2 2.43 10.88 -18.79
C SER A 2 3.79 10.79 -18.08
N ASP A 3 4.42 11.94 -17.83
CA ASP A 3 5.77 12.11 -17.26
C ASP A 3 5.79 11.86 -15.74
N PHE A 4 5.24 10.75 -15.27
CA PHE A 4 5.35 10.37 -13.86
C PHE A 4 6.78 9.92 -13.55
N LYS A 5 7.35 10.45 -12.46
CA LYS A 5 8.70 10.08 -12.01
C LYS A 5 8.77 8.61 -11.59
N TYR A 6 7.69 8.10 -10.99
CA TYR A 6 7.58 6.72 -10.53
C TYR A 6 6.39 6.01 -11.19
N LEU A 7 6.42 4.68 -11.20
CA LEU A 7 5.33 3.86 -11.68
C LEU A 7 4.20 3.77 -10.64
N VAL A 8 4.56 3.63 -9.36
CA VAL A 8 3.62 3.59 -8.24
C VAL A 8 4.19 4.37 -7.06
N THR A 9 3.32 5.05 -6.32
CA THR A 9 3.60 5.55 -4.98
C THR A 9 2.87 4.69 -3.97
N VAL A 10 3.60 4.04 -3.08
CA VAL A 10 3.06 3.33 -1.91
C VAL A 10 3.05 4.30 -0.73
N ILE A 11 1.87 4.60 -0.22
CA ILE A 11 1.66 5.48 0.93
C ILE A 11 1.45 4.59 2.16
N ILE A 12 2.32 4.76 3.15
CA ILE A 12 2.29 4.00 4.39
C ILE A 12 2.07 4.98 5.56
N PRO A 13 0.84 5.09 6.08
CA PRO A 13 0.59 5.80 7.32
C PRO A 13 1.20 5.00 8.48
N VAL A 14 1.97 5.67 9.34
CA VAL A 14 2.69 5.01 10.44
C VAL A 14 2.25 5.62 11.77
N TYR A 15 1.68 4.79 12.65
CA TYR A 15 1.37 5.16 14.02
C TYR A 15 1.55 3.98 14.97
N ASN A 16 2.61 4.01 15.77
CA ASN A 16 2.92 2.99 16.78
C ASN A 16 3.01 1.54 16.24
N THR A 17 3.78 1.32 15.17
CA THR A 17 3.95 0.02 14.51
C THR A 17 5.41 -0.44 14.47
N GLN A 18 6.19 -0.13 15.52
CA GLN A 18 7.63 -0.42 15.59
C GLN A 18 8.00 -1.88 15.33
N ASP A 19 7.11 -2.81 15.68
CA ASP A 19 7.36 -4.25 15.57
C ASP A 19 7.11 -4.78 14.14
N TYR A 20 6.51 -3.98 13.26
CA TYR A 20 6.04 -4.41 11.93
C TYR A 20 6.57 -3.56 10.77
N ILE A 21 6.83 -2.27 11.01
CA ILE A 21 7.13 -1.31 9.93
C ILE A 21 8.38 -1.68 9.11
N GLU A 22 9.37 -2.34 9.73
CA GLU A 22 10.55 -2.80 8.99
C GLU A 22 10.19 -3.93 8.02
N GLU A 23 9.39 -4.92 8.43
CA GLU A 23 8.92 -6.00 7.55
C GLU A 23 8.03 -5.47 6.43
N CYS A 24 7.12 -4.54 6.75
CA CYS A 24 6.27 -3.84 5.79
C CYS A 24 7.11 -3.24 4.65
N VAL A 25 8.12 -2.43 4.99
CA VAL A 25 9.01 -1.79 4.01
C VAL A 25 9.87 -2.81 3.26
N LEU A 26 10.42 -3.81 3.96
CA LEU A 26 11.21 -4.86 3.32
C LEU A 26 10.38 -5.67 2.30
N SER A 27 9.07 -5.81 2.49
CA SER A 27 8.20 -6.48 1.52
C SER A 27 8.09 -5.72 0.18
N ILE A 28 8.22 -4.39 0.21
CA ILE A 28 8.26 -3.54 -0.98
C ILE A 28 9.64 -3.61 -1.63
N GLU A 29 10.70 -3.50 -0.84
CA GLU A 29 12.08 -3.57 -1.35
C GLU A 29 12.44 -4.96 -1.91
N ASN A 30 11.66 -5.99 -1.59
CA ASN A 30 11.80 -7.35 -2.11
C ASN A 30 10.81 -7.70 -3.26
N GLN A 31 10.11 -6.72 -3.84
CA GLN A 31 9.26 -6.96 -4.99
C GLN A 31 10.05 -7.49 -6.20
N LYS A 32 9.44 -8.37 -6.99
CA LYS A 32 10.01 -8.92 -8.24
C LYS A 32 9.86 -7.96 -9.41
N MET A 33 10.29 -6.73 -9.23
CA MET A 33 10.37 -5.67 -10.24
C MET A 33 11.44 -4.66 -9.85
N ASP A 34 11.73 -3.71 -10.74
CA ASP A 34 12.65 -2.62 -10.46
C ASP A 34 12.08 -1.69 -9.37
N VAL A 35 12.57 -1.84 -8.14
CA VAL A 35 12.12 -1.07 -6.97
C VAL A 35 12.41 0.41 -7.07
N SER A 36 13.35 0.83 -7.94
CA SER A 36 13.60 2.26 -8.19
C SER A 36 12.41 2.97 -8.85
N LYS A 37 11.47 2.21 -9.43
CA LYS A 37 10.21 2.71 -9.99
C LYS A 37 9.08 2.80 -8.97
N ILE A 38 9.31 2.40 -7.72
CA ILE A 38 8.33 2.45 -6.63
C ILE A 38 8.75 3.57 -5.68
N GLU A 39 7.95 4.61 -5.56
CA GLU A 39 8.10 5.59 -4.48
C GLU A 39 7.44 5.07 -3.21
N VAL A 40 8.10 5.20 -2.06
CA VAL A 40 7.49 4.89 -0.76
C VAL A 40 7.43 6.15 0.08
N LEU A 41 6.24 6.51 0.55
CA LEU A 41 6.03 7.61 1.47
C LEU A 41 5.71 7.03 2.85
N LEU A 42 6.69 7.08 3.75
CA LEU A 42 6.51 6.74 5.17
C LEU A 42 6.06 7.99 5.91
N ILE A 43 4.80 8.03 6.34
CA ILE A 43 4.20 9.22 6.94
C ILE A 43 3.89 8.92 8.40
N ASN A 44 4.78 9.33 9.29
CA ASN A 44 4.64 9.15 10.72
C ASN A 44 3.65 10.17 11.31
N ASP A 45 2.55 9.64 11.83
CA ASP A 45 1.40 10.34 12.40
C ASP A 45 1.59 10.62 13.91
N GLY A 46 2.78 11.10 14.28
CA GLY A 46 3.09 11.45 15.66
C GLY A 46 3.26 10.24 16.59
N SER A 47 3.81 9.13 16.10
CA SER A 47 4.12 7.92 16.89
C SER A 47 4.89 8.25 18.18
N LYS A 48 4.62 7.48 19.23
CA LYS A 48 5.26 7.60 20.56
C LYS A 48 6.26 6.48 20.86
N ASP A 49 6.33 5.49 19.99
CA ASP A 49 7.24 4.36 20.05
C ASP A 49 8.46 4.57 19.12
N GLN A 50 9.19 3.51 18.77
CA GLN A 50 10.37 3.61 17.90
C GLN A 50 10.05 3.72 16.40
N SER A 51 8.77 3.73 15.98
CA SER A 51 8.39 3.70 14.56
C SER A 51 9.00 4.84 13.76
N GLY A 52 8.99 6.06 14.31
CA GLY A 52 9.56 7.23 13.64
C GLY A 52 11.06 7.10 13.37
N ASN A 53 11.82 6.60 14.35
CA ASN A 53 13.26 6.37 14.21
C ASN A 53 13.56 5.29 13.17
N ILE A 54 12.77 4.21 13.16
CA ILE A 54 12.90 3.13 12.16
C ILE A 54 12.63 3.69 10.76
N CYS A 55 11.54 4.44 10.57
CA CYS A 55 11.20 5.05 9.28
C CYS A 55 12.28 6.02 8.77
N GLU A 56 12.83 6.86 9.66
CA GLU A 56 13.89 7.80 9.29
C GLU A 56 15.14 7.04 8.82
N ASN A 57 15.53 5.98 9.53
CA ASN A 57 16.67 5.14 9.15
C ASN A 57 16.45 4.42 7.81
N LEU A 58 15.24 3.91 7.58
CA LEU A 58 14.87 3.29 6.30
C LEU A 58 14.96 4.30 5.15
N SER A 59 14.50 5.54 5.34
CA SER A 59 14.60 6.60 4.31
C SER A 59 16.03 7.01 3.97
N LYS A 60 16.97 6.87 4.92
CA LYS A 60 18.41 7.10 4.67
C LYS A 60 19.04 5.92 3.92
N LYS A 61 18.52 4.72 4.11
CA LYS A 61 19.04 3.47 3.52
C LYS A 61 18.58 3.27 2.07
N TYR A 62 17.35 3.65 1.74
CA TYR A 62 16.73 3.38 0.45
C TYR A 62 16.35 4.68 -0.26
N ALA A 63 16.90 4.90 -1.46
CA ALA A 63 16.78 6.18 -2.18
C ALA A 63 15.37 6.48 -2.72
N ASN A 64 14.51 5.47 -2.79
CA ASN A 64 13.12 5.56 -3.23
C ASN A 64 12.13 5.81 -2.08
N ILE A 65 12.61 5.85 -0.83
CA ILE A 65 11.80 6.06 0.37
C ILE A 65 11.94 7.50 0.87
N THR A 66 10.82 8.16 1.11
CA THR A 66 10.76 9.48 1.75
C THR A 66 10.06 9.37 3.09
N TYR A 67 10.71 9.89 4.14
CA TYR A 67 10.13 9.99 5.48
C TYR A 67 9.52 11.37 5.71
N ILE A 68 8.30 11.40 6.24
CA ILE A 68 7.57 12.60 6.61
C ILE A 68 7.06 12.40 8.04
N CYS A 69 7.27 13.38 8.91
CA CYS A 69 6.74 13.39 10.27
C CYS A 69 5.74 14.54 10.41
N LYS A 70 4.64 14.28 11.11
CA LYS A 70 3.60 15.27 11.45
C LYS A 70 3.05 14.98 12.83
N ASP A 71 2.31 15.94 13.38
CA ASP A 71 1.51 15.72 14.58
C ASP A 71 0.36 14.73 14.31
N ASN A 72 -0.09 14.05 15.37
CA ASN A 72 -1.15 13.05 15.25
C ASN A 72 -2.48 13.72 14.85
N SER A 73 -3.02 13.32 13.71
CA SER A 73 -4.36 13.74 13.21
C SER A 73 -5.17 12.58 12.62
N GLY A 74 -4.69 11.35 12.75
CA GLY A 74 -5.36 10.14 12.34
C GLY A 74 -5.05 9.69 10.90
N VAL A 75 -5.30 8.40 10.66
CA VAL A 75 -4.91 7.69 9.42
C VAL A 75 -5.45 8.32 8.14
N SER A 76 -6.66 8.86 8.15
CA SER A 76 -7.27 9.46 6.95
C SER A 76 -6.53 10.74 6.52
N ASP A 77 -6.20 11.61 7.46
CA ASP A 77 -5.42 12.82 7.17
C ASP A 77 -4.00 12.45 6.70
N THR A 78 -3.39 11.47 7.35
CA THR A 78 -2.07 10.93 6.97
C THR A 78 -2.07 10.39 5.54
N ARG A 79 -3.10 9.65 5.13
CA ARG A 79 -3.26 9.17 3.74
C ARG A 79 -3.46 10.32 2.76
N ASN A 80 -4.29 11.32 3.10
CA ASN A 80 -4.52 12.50 2.25
C ASN A 80 -3.23 13.28 1.98
N ILE A 81 -2.40 13.46 3.01
CA ILE A 81 -1.07 14.07 2.91
C ILE A 81 -0.16 13.27 1.96
N GLY A 82 -0.23 11.94 1.99
CA GLY A 82 0.49 11.08 1.07
C GLY A 82 0.02 11.23 -0.37
N ILE A 83 -1.30 11.26 -0.60
CA ILE A 83 -1.88 11.41 -1.94
C ILE A 83 -1.43 12.74 -2.57
N GLN A 84 -1.42 13.82 -1.80
CA GLN A 84 -0.96 15.13 -2.27
C GLN A 84 0.55 15.17 -2.61
N ARG A 85 1.35 14.28 -2.02
CA ARG A 85 2.81 14.22 -2.22
C ARG A 85 3.25 13.14 -3.20
N ALA A 86 2.33 12.27 -3.62
CA ALA A 86 2.62 11.16 -4.51
C ALA A 86 3.08 11.65 -5.89
N ARG A 87 4.12 11.01 -6.44
CA ARG A 87 4.70 11.30 -7.76
C ARG A 87 4.64 10.12 -8.73
N GLY A 88 3.96 9.04 -8.33
CA GLY A 88 3.74 7.84 -9.13
C GLY A 88 2.54 7.97 -10.06
N LYS A 89 2.55 7.19 -11.14
CA LYS A 89 1.39 7.02 -12.04
C LYS A 89 0.19 6.41 -11.30
N TYR A 90 0.47 5.47 -10.39
CA TYR A 90 -0.52 4.80 -9.55
C TYR A 90 -0.29 5.09 -8.08
N ILE A 91 -1.35 5.03 -7.27
CA ILE A 91 -1.28 5.14 -5.80
C ILE A 91 -1.71 3.82 -5.19
N MET A 92 -0.94 3.34 -4.22
CA MET A 92 -1.26 2.18 -3.40
C MET A 92 -1.25 2.61 -1.92
N LEU A 93 -2.29 2.23 -1.20
CA LEU A 93 -2.34 2.39 0.25
C LEU A 93 -1.94 1.07 0.90
N LEU A 94 -0.98 1.10 1.81
CA LEU A 94 -0.53 -0.08 2.56
C LEU A 94 -0.43 0.30 4.03
N ASP A 95 -1.05 -0.50 4.90
CA ASP A 95 -0.99 -0.27 6.34
C ASP A 95 0.35 -0.76 6.91
N SER A 96 0.88 -0.04 7.89
CA SER A 96 2.24 -0.24 8.40
C SER A 96 2.47 -1.54 9.19
N ASP A 97 1.39 -2.23 9.53
CA ASP A 97 1.35 -3.54 10.20
C ASP A 97 1.06 -4.70 9.23
N ASP A 98 0.95 -4.41 7.93
CA ASP A 98 0.80 -5.39 6.85
C ASP A 98 2.08 -5.51 6.00
N TYR A 99 2.17 -6.59 5.21
CA TYR A 99 3.23 -6.79 4.23
C TYR A 99 2.69 -7.37 2.91
N LEU A 100 3.46 -7.23 1.83
CA LEU A 100 3.07 -7.68 0.49
C LEU A 100 3.77 -8.96 0.05
N ASP A 101 3.06 -9.80 -0.73
CA ASP A 101 3.70 -10.84 -1.53
C ASP A 101 4.66 -10.20 -2.56
N LYS A 102 5.74 -10.93 -2.88
CA LYS A 102 6.82 -10.46 -3.77
C LYS A 102 6.37 -10.10 -5.18
N LYS A 103 5.15 -10.48 -5.61
CA LYS A 103 4.60 -10.14 -6.92
C LYS A 103 3.41 -9.17 -6.86
N SER A 104 2.98 -8.74 -5.68
CA SER A 104 1.76 -7.93 -5.51
C SER A 104 1.77 -6.68 -6.38
N ILE A 105 2.80 -5.84 -6.26
CA ILE A 105 2.84 -4.56 -6.98
C ILE A 105 2.91 -4.78 -8.48
N LYS A 106 3.74 -5.74 -8.93
CA LYS A 106 3.85 -6.05 -10.35
C LYS A 106 2.51 -6.52 -10.94
N ASN A 107 1.85 -7.47 -10.28
CA ASN A 107 0.58 -8.01 -10.78
C ASN A 107 -0.52 -6.94 -10.82
N LEU A 108 -0.57 -6.08 -9.79
CA LEU A 108 -1.53 -4.97 -9.74
C LEU A 108 -1.29 -3.98 -10.88
N VAL A 109 -0.03 -3.55 -11.07
CA VAL A 109 0.32 -2.60 -12.14
C VAL A 109 0.07 -3.20 -13.53
N ASP A 110 0.47 -4.45 -13.77
CA ASP A 110 0.23 -5.12 -15.06
C ASP A 110 -1.27 -5.18 -15.38
N PHE A 111 -2.11 -5.50 -14.39
CA PHE A 111 -3.56 -5.52 -14.54
C PHE A 111 -4.10 -4.11 -14.83
N PHE A 112 -3.67 -3.13 -14.04
CA PHE A 112 -4.11 -1.74 -14.19
C PHE A 112 -3.74 -1.19 -15.57
N ASP A 113 -2.50 -1.39 -16.02
CA ASP A 113 -2.05 -0.95 -17.35
C ASP A 113 -2.86 -1.60 -18.47
N LYS A 114 -3.19 -2.90 -18.34
CA LYS A 114 -4.02 -3.61 -19.32
C LYS A 114 -5.45 -3.06 -19.41
N HIS A 115 -5.99 -2.56 -18.30
CA HIS A 115 -7.37 -2.10 -18.16
C HIS A 115 -7.46 -0.61 -17.84
N TYR A 116 -6.46 0.19 -18.24
CA TYR A 116 -6.27 1.56 -17.76
C TYR A 116 -7.44 2.49 -18.04
N ASN A 117 -8.17 2.27 -19.14
CA ASN A 117 -9.33 3.09 -19.52
C ASN A 117 -10.66 2.57 -18.96
N GLU A 118 -10.64 1.45 -18.22
CA GLU A 118 -11.84 0.71 -17.77
C GLU A 118 -11.93 0.62 -16.25
N VAL A 119 -10.83 0.81 -15.53
CA VAL A 119 -10.72 0.56 -14.09
C VAL A 119 -10.15 1.81 -13.42
N ASP A 120 -10.80 2.28 -12.36
CA ASP A 120 -10.30 3.37 -11.52
C ASP A 120 -9.64 2.86 -10.23
N LEU A 121 -10.01 1.66 -9.78
CA LEU A 121 -9.59 1.10 -8.51
C LEU A 121 -9.42 -0.41 -8.61
N ILE A 122 -8.32 -0.93 -8.06
CA ILE A 122 -8.07 -2.36 -7.89
C ILE A 122 -7.97 -2.66 -6.40
N THR A 123 -8.65 -3.71 -5.97
CA THR A 123 -8.45 -4.31 -4.65
C THR A 123 -7.77 -5.67 -4.82
N TYR A 124 -7.06 -6.11 -3.79
CA TYR A 124 -6.39 -7.40 -3.77
C TYR A 124 -6.81 -8.20 -2.53
N PRO A 125 -6.73 -9.54 -2.59
CA PRO A 125 -7.06 -10.38 -1.45
C PRO A 125 -6.11 -10.13 -0.28
N ILE A 126 -6.67 -10.15 0.92
CA ILE A 126 -5.95 -10.05 2.20
C ILE A 126 -5.85 -11.45 2.77
N TYR A 127 -4.68 -11.79 3.27
CA TYR A 127 -4.40 -13.05 3.95
C TYR A 127 -3.92 -12.76 5.36
N TRP A 128 -4.37 -13.58 6.31
CA TRP A 128 -3.79 -13.63 7.64
C TRP A 128 -2.54 -14.48 7.61
N ASP A 129 -1.43 -13.92 8.06
CA ASP A 129 -0.26 -14.70 8.44
C ASP A 129 -0.24 -14.89 9.96
N ARG A 130 -0.33 -16.15 10.39
CA ARG A 130 -0.16 -16.53 11.80
C ARG A 130 1.07 -17.44 11.92
N ASN A 131 2.24 -16.82 11.99
CA ASN A 131 3.54 -17.49 12.11
C ASN A 131 3.81 -18.49 10.97
N GLY A 132 3.64 -18.04 9.72
CA GLY A 132 3.80 -18.82 8.50
C GLY A 132 2.56 -19.61 8.09
N LYS A 133 1.51 -19.63 8.92
CA LYS A 133 0.22 -20.21 8.55
C LYS A 133 -0.65 -19.16 7.87
N ILE A 134 -0.65 -19.19 6.55
CA ILE A 134 -1.41 -18.26 5.70
C ILE A 134 -2.86 -18.76 5.55
N SER A 135 -3.84 -17.88 5.79
CA SER A 135 -5.25 -18.14 5.51
C SER A 135 -5.96 -16.92 4.92
N LEU A 136 -6.93 -17.13 4.05
CA LEU A 136 -7.67 -16.03 3.43
C LEU A 136 -8.49 -15.27 4.49
N HIS A 137 -8.46 -13.93 4.45
CA HIS A 137 -9.22 -13.09 5.37
C HIS A 137 -10.72 -13.39 5.27
N GLY A 138 -11.42 -13.46 6.41
CA GLY A 138 -12.83 -13.86 6.48
C GLY A 138 -13.80 -12.99 5.67
N ARG A 139 -13.40 -11.75 5.34
CA ARG A 139 -14.14 -10.90 4.39
C ARG A 139 -14.36 -11.56 3.01
N TYR A 140 -13.49 -12.50 2.65
CA TYR A 140 -13.53 -13.25 1.40
C TYR A 140 -14.08 -14.68 1.57
N SER A 141 -14.45 -15.09 2.80
CA SER A 141 -15.02 -16.43 3.05
C SER A 141 -16.55 -16.47 2.90
N SER A 142 -17.20 -15.33 2.63
CA SER A 142 -18.63 -15.28 2.37
C SER A 142 -18.97 -15.82 0.97
N LYS A 143 -20.12 -16.48 0.83
CA LYS A 143 -20.66 -17.01 -0.45
C LYS A 143 -20.85 -15.94 -1.55
N ASN A 144 -20.61 -14.66 -1.25
CA ASN A 144 -20.70 -13.54 -2.19
C ASN A 144 -19.36 -13.20 -2.86
N TYR A 145 -18.23 -13.69 -2.35
CA TYR A 145 -16.94 -13.55 -3.03
C TYR A 145 -16.82 -14.49 -4.25
N ASP A 146 -17.75 -15.43 -4.40
CA ASP A 146 -17.74 -16.47 -5.43
C ASP A 146 -18.59 -16.15 -6.68
N LYS A 147 -18.70 -14.86 -7.04
CA LYS A 147 -19.39 -14.45 -8.28
C LYS A 147 -18.47 -13.73 -9.26
N GLY A 148 -17.39 -14.42 -9.60
CA GLY A 148 -16.90 -14.54 -10.98
C GLY A 148 -16.02 -13.44 -11.56
N THR A 149 -16.12 -12.17 -11.13
CA THR A 149 -15.32 -11.10 -11.77
C THR A 149 -14.50 -10.25 -10.82
N GLY A 150 -14.93 -10.06 -9.57
CA GLY A 150 -14.26 -9.13 -8.64
C GLY A 150 -14.29 -7.66 -9.12
N ILE A 151 -15.17 -7.34 -10.08
CA ILE A 151 -15.37 -6.00 -10.63
C ILE A 151 -16.64 -5.42 -9.99
N TYR A 152 -16.50 -4.25 -9.37
CA TYR A 152 -17.61 -3.51 -8.78
C TYR A 152 -17.81 -2.20 -9.56
N ASP A 153 -18.93 -2.08 -10.27
CA ASP A 153 -19.36 -0.79 -10.81
C ASP A 153 -19.99 0.02 -9.68
N LEU A 154 -19.30 1.06 -9.22
CA LEU A 154 -19.77 1.94 -8.15
C LEU A 154 -21.01 2.74 -8.54
N ASN A 155 -21.32 2.89 -9.83
CA ASN A 155 -22.58 3.48 -10.29
C ASN A 155 -23.76 2.52 -10.04
N GLN A 156 -23.51 1.22 -10.12
CA GLN A 156 -24.51 0.18 -9.87
C GLN A 156 -24.61 -0.18 -8.38
N TYR A 157 -23.50 -0.09 -7.65
CA TYR A 157 -23.38 -0.46 -6.24
C TYR A 157 -22.66 0.63 -5.45
N PRO A 158 -23.32 1.77 -5.16
CA PRO A 158 -22.68 2.93 -4.51
C PRO A 158 -22.26 2.65 -3.06
N HIS A 159 -22.71 1.54 -2.48
CA HIS A 159 -22.37 1.12 -1.13
C HIS A 159 -21.85 -0.32 -1.18
N LEU A 160 -20.60 -0.50 -0.77
CA LEU A 160 -20.03 -1.82 -0.48
C LEU A 160 -20.55 -2.23 0.90
N ASN A 161 -21.56 -3.10 0.93
CA ASN A 161 -22.10 -3.69 2.15
C ASN A 161 -21.12 -4.66 2.82
#